data_AF-A0A9D0QT67-F1
#
_entry.id   AF-A0A9D0QT67-F1
#
_cell.length_a   1.000
_cell.length_b   1.000
_cell.length_c   1.000
_cell.angle_alpha   90.00
_cell.angle_beta   90.00
_cell.angle_gamma   90.00
#
_symmetry.space_group_name_H-M   'P 1'
#
loop_
_entity.id
_entity.type
_entity.pdbx_description
1 polymer ?
#
loop_
_entity_poly.entity_id
_entity_poly.type
_entity_poly.pdbx_seq_one_letter_code
_entity_poly.pdbx_strand_id
1 'polypeptide(L)'
;MIVAPAMMPTTTACSKKCSSFRVFMPYTLLQIRVEMERKRLMVHRQELVSYIDELLDAEAYQDSCPNGLQVEGRAEIGRLVTGVTASLALLEQALERDADAILVHHGYFWKGEEPRIVGMKQRRLKQLLAADVSLLVWHLPLDAHPVYGNNAQLAKLLGLLPEGGFAGVPAIGMVGRLNTPMSAESFAECITERLHRTPFYIPAGPKTITTIAWCSGAAQSWLGQAADMGVDAYLTGEVSEPTVH
;
A
#
# COMPACT_ATOMS: atom_id res chain seq x y z
N MET A 1 12.00 0.73 -11.32
CA MET A 1 12.88 0.62 -12.50
C MET A 1 14.32 0.85 -12.05
N ILE A 2 15.29 -0.04 -12.40
CA ILE A 2 16.78 -0.06 -12.21
C ILE A 2 17.30 -1.37 -12.92
N VAL A 3 18.61 -1.54 -13.20
CA VAL A 3 19.12 -2.15 -14.46
C VAL A 3 19.84 -3.52 -14.47
N ALA A 4 20.08 -4.01 -15.70
CA ALA A 4 21.06 -5.02 -16.16
C ALA A 4 20.72 -6.51 -15.87
N PRO A 5 21.43 -7.48 -16.50
CA PRO A 5 20.89 -8.83 -16.77
C PRO A 5 21.36 -9.95 -15.79
N ALA A 6 20.86 -11.17 -16.02
CA ALA A 6 20.63 -12.21 -15.00
C ALA A 6 21.51 -13.50 -15.07
N MET A 7 21.53 -14.29 -13.97
CA MET A 7 21.30 -15.76 -13.98
C MET A 7 20.96 -16.35 -12.57
N MET A 8 20.52 -17.62 -12.51
CA MET A 8 19.77 -18.28 -11.40
C MET A 8 20.61 -19.34 -10.60
N PRO A 9 20.02 -20.26 -9.77
CA PRO A 9 19.45 -20.09 -8.40
C PRO A 9 19.93 -21.18 -7.39
N THR A 10 19.38 -21.27 -6.15
CA THR A 10 18.75 -22.48 -5.51
C THR A 10 18.59 -22.44 -3.95
N THR A 11 17.33 -22.57 -3.48
CA THR A 11 16.74 -23.50 -2.43
C THR A 11 17.51 -23.90 -1.14
N THR A 12 16.96 -24.21 0.05
CA THR A 12 15.60 -24.53 0.63
C THR A 12 15.75 -24.53 2.19
N ALA A 13 14.89 -23.92 3.03
CA ALA A 13 13.55 -24.33 3.57
C ALA A 13 13.51 -25.21 4.86
N CYS A 14 12.39 -25.06 5.62
CA CYS A 14 11.79 -26.00 6.61
C CYS A 14 12.28 -25.99 8.10
N SER A 15 11.49 -26.30 9.14
CA SER A 15 10.14 -25.83 9.57
C SER A 15 9.90 -26.09 11.09
N LYS A 16 8.72 -25.70 11.64
CA LYS A 16 8.31 -25.83 13.07
C LYS A 16 7.50 -27.14 13.32
N LYS A 17 7.18 -27.62 14.54
CA LYS A 17 6.20 -27.08 15.52
C LYS A 17 6.01 -28.07 16.71
N CYS A 18 5.37 -27.63 17.81
CA CYS A 18 4.81 -28.50 18.87
C CYS A 18 3.40 -28.00 19.28
N SER A 19 2.64 -28.76 20.10
CA SER A 19 1.18 -28.67 20.27
C SER A 19 0.70 -28.61 21.74
N SER A 20 -0.57 -28.20 21.99
CA SER A 20 -1.41 -28.69 23.11
C SER A 20 -2.85 -28.10 23.20
N PHE A 21 -3.79 -28.99 23.55
CA PHE A 21 -5.03 -28.86 24.36
C PHE A 21 -6.04 -27.67 24.27
N ARG A 22 -7.34 -28.02 24.32
CA ARG A 22 -8.49 -27.13 24.60
C ARG A 22 -9.58 -27.82 25.43
N VAL A 23 -10.32 -27.02 26.21
CA VAL A 23 -11.47 -27.43 27.05
C VAL A 23 -12.79 -27.13 26.34
N PHE A 24 -13.82 -27.94 26.54
CA PHE A 24 -15.15 -27.79 25.92
C PHE A 24 -16.08 -26.88 26.75
N MET A 25 -16.63 -25.84 26.13
CA MET A 25 -17.84 -25.12 26.61
C MET A 25 -19.07 -25.59 25.82
N PRO A 26 -20.29 -25.60 26.42
CA PRO A 26 -21.50 -25.95 25.69
C PRO A 26 -21.78 -24.91 24.57
N TYR A 27 -22.10 -25.42 23.38
CA TYR A 27 -22.14 -24.64 22.13
C TYR A 27 -22.95 -23.34 22.24
N THR A 28 -24.12 -23.34 22.89
CA THR A 28 -24.99 -22.16 22.99
C THR A 28 -24.40 -21.03 23.83
N LEU A 29 -23.75 -21.35 24.96
CA LEU A 29 -23.09 -20.33 25.80
C LEU A 29 -21.78 -19.86 25.17
N LEU A 30 -21.08 -20.73 24.44
CA LEU A 30 -19.92 -20.34 23.64
C LEU A 30 -20.33 -19.41 22.50
N GLN A 31 -21.42 -19.69 21.79
CA GLN A 31 -21.98 -18.83 20.74
C GLN A 31 -22.38 -17.46 21.31
N ILE A 32 -23.17 -17.41 22.39
CA ILE A 32 -23.56 -16.14 23.02
C ILE A 32 -22.33 -15.34 23.48
N ARG A 33 -21.34 -16.00 24.07
CA ARG A 33 -20.09 -15.33 24.49
C ARG A 33 -19.28 -14.81 23.29
N VAL A 34 -19.16 -15.59 22.22
CA VAL A 34 -18.48 -15.17 20.98
C VAL A 34 -19.23 -14.03 20.31
N GLU A 35 -20.56 -14.02 20.33
CA GLU A 35 -21.40 -12.95 19.78
C GLU A 35 -21.27 -11.66 20.61
N MET A 36 -21.21 -11.77 21.95
CA MET A 36 -20.96 -10.65 22.85
C MET A 36 -19.52 -10.13 22.77
N GLU A 37 -18.52 -11.00 22.65
CA GLU A 37 -17.12 -10.59 22.42
C GLU A 37 -16.95 -9.98 21.01
N ARG A 38 -17.67 -10.46 19.99
CA ARG A 38 -17.77 -9.81 18.66
C ARG A 38 -18.37 -8.42 18.74
N LYS A 39 -19.52 -8.25 19.40
CA LYS A 39 -20.13 -6.92 19.61
C LYS A 39 -19.23 -5.98 20.43
N ARG A 40 -18.35 -6.51 21.28
CA ARG A 40 -17.35 -5.75 22.04
C ARG A 40 -16.07 -5.42 21.23
N LEU A 41 -15.95 -5.96 20.02
CA LEU A 41 -14.84 -5.74 19.08
C LEU A 41 -15.27 -4.95 17.82
N MET A 42 -16.54 -4.55 17.73
CA MET A 42 -17.02 -3.64 16.70
C MET A 42 -16.59 -2.21 17.01
N VAL A 43 -16.25 -1.46 15.96
CA VAL A 43 -15.97 -0.02 16.02
C VAL A 43 -16.94 0.72 15.11
N HIS A 44 -17.39 1.90 15.54
CA HIS A 44 -18.25 2.71 14.70
C HIS A 44 -17.43 3.28 13.53
N ARG A 45 -17.96 3.19 12.31
CA ARG A 45 -17.31 3.59 11.04
C ARG A 45 -16.72 5.01 11.12
N GLN A 46 -17.44 5.95 11.72
CA GLN A 46 -16.97 7.33 11.86
C GLN A 46 -15.75 7.44 12.80
N GLU A 47 -15.72 6.65 13.89
CA GLU A 47 -14.57 6.63 14.80
C GLU A 47 -13.34 6.04 14.11
N LEU A 48 -13.51 4.98 13.31
CA LEU A 48 -12.43 4.40 12.52
C LEU A 48 -11.89 5.38 11.46
N VAL A 49 -12.78 6.10 10.77
CA VAL A 49 -12.39 7.11 9.77
C VAL A 49 -11.61 8.24 10.44
N SER A 50 -12.17 8.87 11.48
CA SER A 50 -11.50 9.97 12.19
C SER A 50 -10.17 9.54 12.83
N TYR A 51 -10.08 8.33 13.39
CA TYR A 51 -8.81 7.80 13.89
C TYR A 51 -7.74 7.66 12.80
N ILE A 52 -8.10 7.22 11.60
CA ILE A 52 -7.13 7.07 10.50
C ILE A 52 -6.80 8.43 9.87
N ASP A 53 -7.76 9.36 9.79
CA ASP A 53 -7.51 10.73 9.33
C ASP A 53 -6.51 11.46 10.26
N GLU A 54 -6.68 11.33 11.58
CA GLU A 54 -5.72 11.82 12.58
C GLU A 54 -4.36 11.10 12.49
N LEU A 55 -4.36 9.76 12.35
CA LEU A 55 -3.15 8.95 12.27
C LEU A 55 -2.29 9.29 11.06
N LEU A 56 -2.91 9.59 9.92
CA LEU A 56 -2.23 9.84 8.64
C LEU A 56 -2.06 11.34 8.32
N ASP A 57 -2.54 12.24 9.18
CA ASP A 57 -2.60 13.68 8.94
C ASP A 57 -3.28 14.01 7.58
N ALA A 58 -4.44 13.38 7.35
CA ALA A 58 -5.04 13.30 6.02
C ALA A 58 -5.43 14.68 5.43
N GLU A 59 -5.77 15.65 6.27
CA GLU A 59 -6.12 17.02 5.86
C GLU A 59 -4.91 17.81 5.31
N ALA A 60 -3.67 17.41 5.62
CA ALA A 60 -2.47 18.08 5.12
C ALA A 60 -2.24 17.89 3.60
N TYR A 61 -2.90 16.91 2.98
CA TYR A 61 -2.61 16.50 1.60
C TYR A 61 -3.68 16.94 0.59
N GLN A 62 -3.25 17.66 -0.45
CA GLN A 62 -4.11 17.93 -1.62
C GLN A 62 -4.04 16.75 -2.59
N ASP A 63 -5.11 15.95 -2.61
CA ASP A 63 -5.15 14.67 -3.33
C ASP A 63 -5.97 14.74 -4.63
N SER A 64 -5.76 13.76 -5.51
CA SER A 64 -6.53 13.56 -6.74
C SER A 64 -7.78 12.70 -6.55
N CYS A 65 -8.00 12.12 -5.36
CA CYS A 65 -9.27 11.49 -4.98
C CYS A 65 -9.62 11.81 -3.51
N PRO A 66 -10.89 11.65 -3.07
CA PRO A 66 -11.26 11.85 -1.67
C PRO A 66 -10.61 10.81 -0.76
N ASN A 67 -9.87 11.26 0.25
CA ASN A 67 -9.43 10.43 1.37
C ASN A 67 -10.59 10.23 2.37
N GLY A 68 -10.51 9.20 3.22
CA GLY A 68 -11.56 8.83 4.16
C GLY A 68 -12.65 7.91 3.56
N LEU A 69 -13.91 8.15 3.93
CA LEU A 69 -15.06 7.36 3.48
C LEU A 69 -15.49 7.74 2.05
N GLN A 70 -15.40 6.81 1.10
CA GLN A 70 -15.82 7.02 -0.29
C GLN A 70 -17.17 6.40 -0.65
N VAL A 71 -17.51 5.25 -0.05
CA VAL A 71 -18.83 4.62 -0.22
C VAL A 71 -19.32 4.24 1.16
N GLU A 72 -20.49 4.75 1.53
CA GLU A 72 -21.10 4.44 2.81
C GLU A 72 -21.76 3.06 2.79
N GLY A 73 -21.43 2.24 3.78
CA GLY A 73 -22.19 1.06 4.19
C GLY A 73 -22.51 1.15 5.69
N ARG A 74 -22.67 0.00 6.36
CA ARG A 74 -23.10 -0.08 7.75
C ARG A 74 -22.25 0.73 8.73
N ALA A 75 -22.89 1.13 9.82
CA ALA A 75 -22.27 1.91 10.89
C ALA A 75 -21.26 1.09 11.73
N GLU A 76 -21.54 -0.17 12.03
CA GLU A 76 -20.68 -1.01 12.89
C GLU A 76 -19.73 -1.88 12.05
N ILE A 77 -18.42 -1.73 12.27
CA ILE A 77 -17.38 -2.51 11.59
C ILE A 77 -16.81 -3.55 12.57
N GLY A 78 -17.15 -4.82 12.37
CA GLY A 78 -16.52 -5.97 13.03
C GLY A 78 -15.44 -6.65 12.18
N ARG A 79 -15.46 -6.44 10.86
CA ARG A 79 -14.46 -6.96 9.92
C ARG A 79 -14.04 -5.95 8.86
N LEU A 80 -12.75 -5.64 8.87
CA LEU A 80 -12.07 -4.88 7.83
C LEU A 80 -11.29 -5.82 6.90
N VAL A 81 -11.41 -5.63 5.59
CA VAL A 81 -10.54 -6.26 4.57
C VAL A 81 -9.69 -5.19 3.90
N THR A 82 -8.41 -5.48 3.63
CA THR A 82 -7.48 -4.50 3.04
C THR A 82 -6.98 -4.93 1.66
N GLY A 83 -6.60 -3.95 0.82
CA GLY A 83 -5.95 -4.22 -0.46
C GLY A 83 -5.37 -2.95 -1.11
N VAL A 84 -4.62 -3.10 -2.21
CA VAL A 84 -4.01 -1.93 -2.88
C VAL A 84 -5.06 -1.10 -3.62
N THR A 85 -6.00 -1.73 -4.31
CA THR A 85 -7.00 -1.06 -5.16
C THR A 85 -8.37 -1.69 -4.97
N ALA A 86 -9.43 -0.86 -4.96
CA ALA A 86 -10.84 -1.27 -4.96
C ALA A 86 -11.27 -1.92 -6.30
N SER A 87 -10.57 -2.98 -6.69
CA SER A 87 -10.83 -3.81 -7.86
C SER A 87 -12.03 -4.72 -7.65
N LEU A 88 -12.65 -5.18 -8.74
CA LEU A 88 -13.81 -6.08 -8.64
C LEU A 88 -13.46 -7.38 -7.89
N ALA A 89 -12.29 -7.95 -8.17
CA ALA A 89 -11.78 -9.14 -7.49
C ALA A 89 -11.55 -8.92 -5.98
N LEU A 90 -11.10 -7.73 -5.56
CA LEU A 90 -11.00 -7.40 -4.12
C LEU A 90 -12.39 -7.32 -3.47
N LEU A 91 -13.36 -6.68 -4.13
CA LEU A 91 -14.73 -6.59 -3.62
C LEU A 91 -15.34 -7.98 -3.45
N GLU A 92 -15.24 -8.84 -4.47
CA GLU A 92 -15.75 -10.22 -4.45
C GLU A 92 -15.11 -11.01 -3.30
N GLN A 93 -13.79 -10.96 -3.16
CA GLN A 93 -13.07 -11.63 -2.05
C GLN A 93 -13.40 -11.04 -0.66
N ALA A 94 -13.71 -9.74 -0.55
CA ALA A 94 -14.12 -9.13 0.71
C ALA A 94 -15.55 -9.54 1.11
N LEU A 95 -16.47 -9.59 0.14
CA LEU A 95 -17.84 -10.04 0.35
C LEU A 95 -17.92 -11.52 0.71
N GLU A 96 -17.14 -12.39 0.06
CA GLU A 96 -16.95 -13.80 0.45
C GLU A 96 -16.45 -14.00 1.89
N ARG A 97 -15.88 -12.95 2.50
CA ARG A 97 -15.34 -12.95 3.85
C ARG A 97 -16.21 -12.22 4.85
N ASP A 98 -17.45 -11.85 4.52
CA ASP A 98 -18.33 -11.04 5.39
C ASP A 98 -17.66 -9.74 5.87
N ALA A 99 -16.99 -9.01 4.97
CA ALA A 99 -16.43 -7.70 5.31
C ALA A 99 -17.52 -6.67 5.59
N ASP A 100 -17.40 -5.90 6.68
CA ASP A 100 -18.24 -4.74 6.97
C ASP A 100 -17.66 -3.47 6.31
N ALA A 101 -16.34 -3.43 6.14
CA ALA A 101 -15.63 -2.38 5.43
C ALA A 101 -14.41 -2.93 4.66
N ILE A 102 -14.03 -2.18 3.61
CA ILE A 102 -12.83 -2.42 2.81
C ILE A 102 -11.96 -1.16 2.86
N LEU A 103 -10.70 -1.31 3.24
CA LEU A 103 -9.71 -0.22 3.24
C LEU A 103 -8.69 -0.41 2.12
N VAL A 104 -8.51 0.62 1.29
CA VAL A 104 -7.56 0.58 0.17
C VAL A 104 -6.72 1.85 0.06
N HIS A 105 -5.65 1.74 -0.72
CA HIS A 105 -4.85 2.89 -1.13
C HIS A 105 -5.46 3.59 -2.36
N HIS A 106 -5.89 2.83 -3.38
CA HIS A 106 -6.53 3.35 -4.59
C HIS A 106 -8.05 3.09 -4.60
N GLY A 107 -8.81 4.16 -4.38
CA GLY A 107 -10.28 4.18 -4.45
C GLY A 107 -10.86 4.54 -5.81
N TYR A 108 -11.98 5.25 -5.77
CA TYR A 108 -12.73 5.84 -6.88
C TYR A 108 -12.71 7.38 -6.76
N PHE A 109 -13.53 8.06 -7.57
CA PHE A 109 -13.76 9.51 -7.50
C PHE A 109 -12.51 10.34 -7.80
N TRP A 110 -11.69 9.83 -8.72
CA TRP A 110 -10.50 10.51 -9.23
C TRP A 110 -10.87 11.79 -9.98
N LYS A 111 -10.10 12.86 -9.76
CA LYS A 111 -10.31 14.18 -10.36
C LYS A 111 -10.33 14.09 -11.89
N GLY A 112 -11.46 14.50 -12.48
CA GLY A 112 -11.68 14.45 -13.93
C GLY A 112 -12.20 13.12 -14.46
N GLU A 113 -12.48 12.12 -13.62
CA GLU A 113 -13.13 10.90 -14.07
C GLU A 113 -14.60 11.13 -14.51
N GLU A 114 -15.11 10.25 -15.37
CA GLU A 114 -16.52 10.24 -15.79
C GLU A 114 -17.45 10.04 -14.57
N PRO A 115 -18.32 11.01 -14.23
CA PRO A 115 -19.19 10.91 -13.06
C PRO A 115 -20.32 9.87 -13.21
N ARG A 116 -20.76 9.54 -14.43
CA ARG A 116 -21.88 8.60 -14.65
C ARG A 116 -21.55 7.20 -14.14
N ILE A 117 -22.48 6.64 -13.36
CA ILE A 117 -22.38 5.29 -12.80
C ILE A 117 -22.80 4.27 -13.87
N VAL A 118 -21.87 3.94 -14.77
CA VAL A 118 -22.05 2.94 -15.84
C VAL A 118 -20.91 1.92 -15.85
N GLY A 119 -21.10 0.80 -16.56
CA GLY A 119 -20.05 -0.20 -16.81
C GLY A 119 -19.39 -0.73 -15.52
N MET A 120 -18.06 -0.60 -15.43
CA MET A 120 -17.29 -1.09 -14.27
C MET A 120 -17.63 -0.34 -12.98
N LYS A 121 -17.82 0.98 -13.03
CA LYS A 121 -18.19 1.80 -11.86
C LYS A 121 -19.53 1.34 -11.30
N GLN A 122 -20.52 1.10 -12.17
CA GLN A 122 -21.82 0.58 -11.77
C GLN A 122 -21.74 -0.78 -11.09
N ARG A 123 -20.98 -1.74 -11.63
CA ARG A 123 -20.85 -3.08 -11.03
C ARG A 123 -20.22 -3.03 -9.63
N ARG A 124 -19.14 -2.26 -9.48
CA ARG A 124 -18.42 -2.11 -8.21
C ARG A 124 -19.27 -1.41 -7.14
N LEU A 125 -19.85 -0.26 -7.46
CA LEU A 125 -20.71 0.48 -6.52
C LEU A 125 -21.97 -0.33 -6.15
N LYS A 126 -22.58 -1.05 -7.10
CA LYS A 126 -23.74 -1.90 -6.79
C LYS A 126 -23.40 -3.01 -5.80
N GLN A 127 -22.23 -3.63 -5.88
CA GLN A 127 -21.81 -4.67 -4.92
C GLN A 127 -21.67 -4.10 -3.50
N LEU A 128 -20.96 -2.98 -3.33
CA LEU A 128 -20.78 -2.32 -2.03
C LEU A 128 -22.12 -1.89 -1.41
N LEU A 129 -22.93 -1.17 -2.17
CA LEU A 129 -24.22 -0.63 -1.71
C LEU A 129 -25.26 -1.73 -1.41
N ALA A 130 -25.29 -2.81 -2.20
CA ALA A 130 -26.23 -3.91 -1.98
C ALA A 130 -25.84 -4.83 -0.80
N ALA A 131 -24.57 -4.84 -0.42
CA ALA A 131 -24.07 -5.61 0.72
C ALA A 131 -23.94 -4.77 2.01
N ASP A 132 -24.19 -3.45 1.93
CA ASP A 132 -24.04 -2.50 3.03
C ASP A 132 -22.61 -2.48 3.60
N VAL A 133 -21.62 -2.39 2.70
CA VAL A 133 -20.17 -2.46 2.99
C VAL A 133 -19.50 -1.13 2.67
N SER A 134 -18.78 -0.58 3.66
CA SER A 134 -18.09 0.71 3.50
C SER A 134 -16.80 0.58 2.66
N LEU A 135 -16.52 1.55 1.80
CA LEU A 135 -15.21 1.71 1.15
C LEU A 135 -14.46 2.89 1.77
N LEU A 136 -13.32 2.59 2.39
CA LEU A 136 -12.42 3.54 3.04
C LEU A 136 -11.11 3.65 2.24
N VAL A 137 -10.58 4.86 2.07
CA VAL A 137 -9.48 5.13 1.14
C VAL A 137 -8.50 6.13 1.74
N TRP A 138 -7.21 5.81 1.75
CA TRP A 138 -6.15 6.80 1.99
C TRP A 138 -5.04 6.64 0.95
N HIS A 139 -4.88 7.66 0.12
CA HIS A 139 -3.97 7.70 -1.00
C HIS A 139 -2.65 8.39 -0.60
N LEU A 140 -2.43 9.68 -0.90
CA LEU A 140 -1.16 10.36 -0.59
C LEU A 140 -0.78 10.37 0.91
N PRO A 141 -1.70 10.52 1.89
CA PRO A 141 -1.37 10.40 3.30
C PRO A 141 -0.73 9.04 3.64
N LEU A 142 -1.19 7.97 2.97
CA LEU A 142 -0.67 6.61 3.14
C LEU A 142 0.61 6.34 2.32
N ASP A 143 0.95 7.12 1.29
CA ASP A 143 2.30 7.04 0.72
C ASP A 143 3.35 7.65 1.67
N ALA A 144 3.01 8.81 2.26
CA ALA A 144 3.94 9.68 2.97
C ALA A 144 4.18 9.30 4.45
N HIS A 145 3.19 8.71 5.13
CA HIS A 145 3.24 8.54 6.58
C HIS A 145 4.51 7.80 7.07
N PRO A 146 5.29 8.35 8.02
CA PRO A 146 6.68 7.94 8.27
C PRO A 146 6.87 6.53 8.86
N VAL A 147 5.82 5.93 9.43
CA VAL A 147 5.87 4.54 9.94
C VAL A 147 5.10 3.59 9.02
N TYR A 148 3.80 3.78 8.86
CA TYR A 148 2.91 2.89 8.11
C TYR A 148 2.92 3.08 6.58
N GLY A 149 3.48 4.17 6.07
CA GLY A 149 3.30 4.57 4.68
C GLY A 149 4.09 3.74 3.67
N ASN A 150 3.64 3.75 2.42
CA ASN A 150 4.22 2.92 1.35
C ASN A 150 5.73 3.16 1.19
N ASN A 151 6.19 4.42 1.26
CA ASN A 151 7.61 4.75 1.13
C ASN A 151 8.45 4.31 2.33
N ALA A 152 7.89 4.38 3.55
CA ALA A 152 8.53 3.87 4.76
C ALA A 152 8.62 2.34 4.78
N GLN A 153 7.55 1.64 4.36
CA GLN A 153 7.53 0.19 4.25
C GLN A 153 8.45 -0.32 3.14
N LEU A 154 8.52 0.37 1.99
CA LEU A 154 9.46 0.05 0.91
C LEU A 154 10.92 0.19 1.36
N ALA A 155 11.26 1.27 2.07
CA ALA A 155 12.57 1.47 2.66
C ALA A 155 12.95 0.31 3.60
N LYS A 156 12.03 -0.07 4.50
CA LYS A 156 12.21 -1.19 5.43
C LYS A 156 12.38 -2.54 4.73
N LEU A 157 11.65 -2.80 3.65
CA LEU A 157 11.75 -4.05 2.87
C LEU A 157 13.08 -4.16 2.12
N LEU A 158 13.62 -3.03 1.65
CA LEU A 158 14.86 -2.97 0.87
C LEU A 158 16.12 -2.67 1.69
N GLY A 159 15.99 -2.40 3.00
CA GLY A 159 17.12 -2.07 3.88
C GLY A 159 17.71 -0.67 3.63
N LEU A 160 16.87 0.27 3.19
CA LEU A 160 17.22 1.68 3.02
C LEU A 160 17.13 2.41 4.37
N LEU A 161 17.97 3.43 4.53
CA LEU A 161 18.02 4.31 5.69
C LEU A 161 17.51 5.70 5.27
N PRO A 162 16.26 6.09 5.62
CA PRO A 162 15.69 7.38 5.26
C PRO A 162 16.36 8.54 6.01
N GLU A 163 16.54 9.66 5.30
CA GLU A 163 17.17 10.89 5.82
C GLU A 163 16.28 12.12 5.64
N GLY A 164 15.28 12.06 4.75
CA GLY A 164 14.30 13.12 4.56
C GLY A 164 13.30 12.81 3.45
N GLY A 165 12.41 13.76 3.21
CA GLY A 165 11.57 13.80 2.00
C GLY A 165 12.15 14.75 0.96
N PHE A 166 11.80 14.58 -0.33
CA PHE A 166 12.33 15.41 -1.41
C PHE A 166 11.29 15.95 -2.41
N ALA A 167 10.13 15.30 -2.58
CA ALA A 167 9.15 15.70 -3.59
C ALA A 167 7.71 15.55 -3.10
N GLY A 168 6.85 16.51 -3.47
CA GLY A 168 5.49 16.67 -2.96
C GLY A 168 5.39 17.71 -1.84
N VAL A 169 4.17 18.18 -1.55
CA VAL A 169 3.87 19.08 -0.41
C VAL A 169 2.60 18.59 0.30
N PRO A 170 2.70 17.99 1.51
CA PRO A 170 3.91 17.50 2.19
C PRO A 170 4.71 16.51 1.34
N ALA A 171 5.98 16.31 1.69
CA ALA A 171 6.88 15.44 0.92
C ALA A 171 6.41 13.97 0.97
N ILE A 172 6.14 13.41 -0.21
CA ILE A 172 5.74 12.01 -0.43
C ILE A 172 6.99 11.17 -0.71
N GLY A 173 7.80 11.60 -1.67
CA GLY A 173 9.04 10.92 -2.05
C GLY A 173 10.11 11.09 -0.98
N MET A 174 10.85 10.01 -0.71
CA MET A 174 11.89 9.94 0.31
C MET A 174 13.30 9.89 -0.28
N VAL A 175 14.28 10.36 0.48
CA VAL A 175 15.70 10.29 0.17
C VAL A 175 16.49 9.69 1.33
N GLY A 176 17.60 9.04 1.03
CA GLY A 176 18.50 8.48 2.04
C GLY A 176 19.62 7.66 1.41
N ARG A 177 20.06 6.61 2.12
CA ARG A 177 21.17 5.74 1.71
C ARG A 177 20.87 4.27 1.85
N LEU A 178 21.62 3.44 1.12
CA LEU A 178 21.67 2.00 1.35
C LEU A 178 22.48 1.73 2.63
N ASN A 179 22.06 0.76 3.44
CA ASN A 179 22.83 0.36 4.62
C ASN A 179 24.24 -0.17 4.27
N THR A 180 24.36 -0.81 3.10
CA THR A 180 25.64 -1.28 2.54
C THR A 180 25.68 -0.85 1.06
N PRO A 181 26.66 -0.04 0.63
CA PRO A 181 26.81 0.31 -0.78
C PRO A 181 27.01 -0.93 -1.66
N MET A 182 26.34 -0.97 -2.81
CA MET A 182 26.37 -2.11 -3.74
C MET A 182 26.23 -1.64 -5.20
N SER A 183 26.43 -2.52 -6.17
CA SER A 183 26.18 -2.18 -7.58
C SER A 183 24.68 -2.12 -7.88
N ALA A 184 24.33 -1.48 -9.00
CA ALA A 184 22.94 -1.36 -9.41
C ALA A 184 22.31 -2.72 -9.77
N GLU A 185 23.11 -3.68 -10.26
CA GLU A 185 22.72 -5.07 -10.50
C GLU A 185 22.32 -5.76 -9.20
N SER A 186 23.19 -5.73 -8.18
CA SER A 186 22.90 -6.34 -6.88
C SER A 186 21.71 -5.67 -6.16
N PHE A 187 21.49 -4.38 -6.41
CA PHE A 187 20.28 -3.71 -5.92
C PHE A 187 19.01 -4.14 -6.68
N ALA A 188 19.10 -4.37 -8.00
CA ALA A 188 18.01 -4.94 -8.80
C ALA A 188 17.67 -6.38 -8.38
N GLU A 189 18.67 -7.18 -8.03
CA GLU A 189 18.51 -8.52 -7.45
C GLU A 189 17.81 -8.45 -6.09
N CYS A 190 18.28 -7.58 -5.18
CA CYS A 190 17.64 -7.33 -3.89
C CYS A 190 16.16 -6.95 -4.05
N ILE A 191 15.83 -6.02 -4.96
CA ILE A 191 14.44 -5.65 -5.28
C ILE A 191 13.65 -6.87 -5.79
N THR A 192 14.24 -7.68 -6.67
CA THR A 192 13.60 -8.87 -7.24
C THR A 192 13.27 -9.90 -6.15
N GLU A 193 14.19 -10.14 -5.21
CA GLU A 193 13.98 -11.05 -4.09
C GLU A 193 12.94 -10.54 -3.10
N ARG A 194 13.01 -9.25 -2.73
CA ARG A 194 12.17 -8.63 -1.68
C ARG A 194 10.75 -8.34 -2.12
N LEU A 195 10.56 -7.96 -3.39
CA LEU A 195 9.25 -7.59 -3.96
C LEU A 195 8.66 -8.66 -4.90
N HIS A 196 9.37 -9.77 -5.10
CA HIS A 196 9.00 -10.88 -6.00
C HIS A 196 8.70 -10.42 -7.45
N ARG A 197 9.38 -9.36 -7.90
CA ARG A 197 9.22 -8.75 -9.22
C ARG A 197 10.53 -8.15 -9.69
N THR A 198 11.03 -8.59 -10.85
CA THR A 198 12.20 -7.98 -11.50
C THR A 198 11.87 -6.53 -11.89
N PRO A 199 12.69 -5.53 -11.48
CA PRO A 199 12.52 -4.16 -11.91
C PRO A 199 12.89 -4.02 -13.40
N PHE A 200 12.16 -3.16 -14.14
CA PHE A 200 12.54 -2.78 -15.51
C PHE A 200 13.85 -1.97 -15.53
N TYR A 201 14.63 -2.09 -16.61
CA TYR A 201 16.05 -1.74 -16.75
C TYR A 201 16.35 -0.35 -17.37
N ILE A 202 17.05 0.56 -16.63
CA ILE A 202 17.71 1.78 -17.18
C ILE A 202 19.06 2.05 -16.48
N PRO A 203 20.20 2.19 -17.19
CA PRO A 203 21.55 2.33 -16.62
C PRO A 203 22.06 3.77 -16.72
N ALA A 204 21.76 4.59 -15.71
CA ALA A 204 22.25 5.96 -15.64
C ALA A 204 22.71 6.26 -14.21
N GLY A 205 24.03 6.32 -13.99
CA GLY A 205 24.60 6.51 -12.66
C GLY A 205 26.01 5.94 -12.47
N PRO A 206 26.59 6.06 -11.27
CA PRO A 206 27.86 5.46 -10.90
C PRO A 206 27.77 3.94 -10.73
N LYS A 207 28.92 3.25 -10.70
CA LYS A 207 29.01 1.79 -10.50
C LYS A 207 28.59 1.29 -9.12
N THR A 208 28.37 2.20 -8.16
CA THR A 208 28.07 1.87 -6.78
C THR A 208 27.04 2.86 -6.27
N ILE A 209 25.88 2.34 -5.84
CA ILE A 209 24.82 3.11 -5.22
C ILE A 209 25.13 3.21 -3.73
N THR A 210 25.29 4.44 -3.24
CA THR A 210 25.34 4.75 -1.80
C THR A 210 24.07 5.49 -1.39
N THR A 211 23.70 6.51 -2.15
CA THR A 211 22.54 7.39 -1.96
C THR A 211 21.42 7.03 -2.92
N ILE A 212 20.17 7.22 -2.50
CA ILE A 212 18.99 6.89 -3.29
C ILE A 212 17.83 7.81 -2.93
N ALA A 213 17.07 8.22 -3.95
CA ALA A 213 15.72 8.75 -3.77
C ALA A 213 14.70 7.71 -4.24
N TRP A 214 13.52 7.66 -3.62
CA TRP A 214 12.45 6.76 -4.04
C TRP A 214 11.06 7.33 -3.79
N CYS A 215 10.11 6.88 -4.61
CA CYS A 215 8.69 7.03 -4.34
C CYS A 215 7.92 5.84 -4.93
N SER A 216 7.00 5.25 -4.16
CA SER A 216 6.02 4.28 -4.62
C SER A 216 5.12 4.84 -5.74
N GLY A 217 4.48 3.93 -6.49
CA GLY A 217 3.50 4.31 -7.52
C GLY A 217 4.11 4.93 -8.77
N ALA A 218 3.40 5.91 -9.33
CA ALA A 218 3.66 6.52 -10.63
C ALA A 218 4.48 7.83 -10.54
N ALA A 219 5.61 7.79 -9.83
CA ALA A 219 6.42 8.96 -9.50
C ALA A 219 7.57 9.25 -10.50
N GLN A 220 7.49 8.76 -11.74
CA GLN A 220 8.52 8.98 -12.76
C GLN A 220 8.77 10.46 -13.11
N SER A 221 7.79 11.34 -12.88
CA SER A 221 7.92 12.80 -13.08
C SER A 221 8.87 13.49 -12.10
N TRP A 222 9.24 12.84 -10.99
CA TRP A 222 10.17 13.38 -10.00
C TRP A 222 11.63 12.97 -10.22
N LEU A 223 11.93 12.21 -11.29
CA LEU A 223 13.31 11.83 -11.64
C LEU A 223 14.25 13.05 -11.75
N GLY A 224 13.79 14.15 -12.35
CA GLY A 224 14.59 15.38 -12.45
C GLY A 224 14.96 15.96 -11.09
N GLN A 225 13.99 16.03 -10.17
CA GLN A 225 14.24 16.52 -8.80
C GLN A 225 15.20 15.61 -8.03
N ALA A 226 15.10 14.29 -8.21
CA ALA A 226 16.06 13.35 -7.64
C ALA A 226 17.47 13.55 -8.23
N ALA A 227 17.58 13.74 -9.55
CA ALA A 227 18.86 13.98 -10.22
C ALA A 227 19.51 15.30 -9.78
N ASP A 228 18.73 16.37 -9.59
CA ASP A 228 19.21 17.67 -9.09
C ASP A 228 19.80 17.58 -7.67
N MET A 229 19.39 16.60 -6.87
CA MET A 229 19.98 16.31 -5.56
C MET A 229 21.30 15.52 -5.63
N GLY A 230 21.67 15.01 -6.81
CA GLY A 230 22.89 14.23 -7.01
C GLY A 230 22.88 12.84 -6.36
N VAL A 231 21.72 12.21 -6.19
CA VAL A 231 21.65 10.83 -5.69
C VAL A 231 22.15 9.82 -6.72
N ASP A 232 22.74 8.71 -6.26
CA ASP A 232 23.30 7.68 -7.15
C ASP A 232 22.23 6.88 -7.92
N ALA A 233 20.99 6.84 -7.41
CA ALA A 233 19.87 6.11 -8.01
C ALA A 233 18.49 6.71 -7.68
N TYR A 234 17.52 6.47 -8.56
CA TYR A 234 16.09 6.77 -8.32
C TYR A 234 15.23 5.50 -8.47
N LEU A 235 14.36 5.23 -7.50
CA LEU A 235 13.44 4.09 -7.52
C LEU A 235 11.97 4.55 -7.53
N THR A 236 11.26 4.19 -8.60
CA THR A 236 9.81 4.35 -8.77
C THR A 236 9.14 3.08 -9.30
N GLY A 237 7.82 2.97 -9.11
CA GLY A 237 6.99 1.84 -9.54
C GLY A 237 6.73 1.81 -11.04
N GLU A 238 6.36 2.96 -11.64
CA GLU A 238 6.09 3.11 -13.08
C GLU A 238 7.20 3.89 -13.83
N VAL A 239 7.10 3.90 -15.16
CA VAL A 239 8.04 4.51 -16.10
C VAL A 239 7.26 5.07 -17.30
N SER A 240 7.75 6.16 -17.89
CA SER A 240 7.28 6.70 -19.17
C SER A 240 8.44 6.88 -20.15
N GLU A 241 8.17 7.08 -21.43
CA GLU A 241 9.22 7.29 -22.44
C GLU A 241 10.17 8.48 -22.12
N PRO A 242 9.69 9.64 -21.64
CA PRO A 242 10.57 10.76 -21.24
C PRO A 242 11.42 10.48 -19.98
N THR A 243 11.26 9.31 -19.36
CA THR A 243 12.08 8.86 -18.22
C THR A 243 13.32 8.08 -18.69
N VAL A 244 13.42 7.79 -19.99
CA VAL A 244 14.50 6.99 -20.62
C VAL A 244 15.48 7.86 -21.42
N HIS A 245 15.08 9.08 -21.78
CA HIS A 245 15.74 9.96 -22.73
C HIS A 245 16.22 11.27 -22.08
#